data_AF-R9L337-F1
#
_entry.id   AF-R9L337-F1
#
_cell.length_a   1.000
_cell.length_b   1.000
_cell.length_c   1.000
_cell.angle_alpha   90.00
_cell.angle_beta   90.00
_cell.angle_gamma   90.00
#
_symmetry.space_group_name_H-M   'P 1'
#
loop_
_entity.id
_entity.type
_entity.pdbx_description
1 polymer ?
#
loop_
_entity_poly.entity_id
_entity_poly.type
_entity_poly.pdbx_seq_one_letter_code
_entity_poly.pdbx_strand_id
1 'polypeptide(L)'
;MEKRTVVTLTVTECGEFHNFGEYHEDIAGVEEAIAIFNRIPPERMNAIPSIGINIHTEGTQNYEDTQMDIVSGRVADLEILDYVPDITDNPKAVEVIAELIDKLPDIEVRGSLEKWQAAFLAAEIDQLSYDYDTIQYNHTVEDREAQIANITEDIRNGNTGYLNDFLNALISDSIREGMTDIFGKGTELDDSEGVQTARKAKELLDKLAEYKPLAKIEELEECNYNMIDNVLNNEKPKEEKQTGRISIKEKLAEKKAVVEQRGKEVPEKGTEKKSEREM
;
A
#
# COMPACT_ATOMS: atom_id res chain seq x y z
N MET A 1 -2.68 -24.96 -0.12
CA MET A 1 -2.63 -24.15 1.11
C MET A 1 -1.36 -23.35 1.01
N GLU A 2 -1.47 -22.04 0.78
CA GLU A 2 -0.35 -21.14 1.03
C GLU A 2 0.04 -21.30 2.49
N LYS A 3 1.33 -21.49 2.75
CA LYS A 3 1.83 -21.58 4.12
C LYS A 3 1.75 -20.17 4.71
N ARG A 4 1.21 -20.06 5.92
CA ARG A 4 1.09 -18.77 6.60
C ARG A 4 2.49 -18.31 7.02
N THR A 5 2.85 -17.08 6.68
CA THR A 5 4.06 -16.43 7.19
C THR A 5 3.72 -15.63 8.44
N VAL A 6 4.67 -15.62 9.38
CA VAL A 6 4.60 -14.85 10.63
C VAL A 6 5.79 -13.90 10.63
N VAL A 7 5.49 -12.61 10.80
CA VAL A 7 6.51 -11.55 10.89
C VAL A 7 6.69 -11.20 12.36
N THR A 8 7.93 -11.32 12.85
CA THR A 8 8.33 -10.93 14.20
C THR A 8 9.56 -10.02 14.14
N LEU A 9 9.87 -9.39 15.27
CA LEU A 9 11.05 -8.56 15.44
C LEU A 9 12.08 -9.30 16.31
N THR A 10 13.35 -8.97 16.08
CA THR A 10 14.47 -9.40 16.92
C THR A 10 15.17 -8.17 17.48
N VAL A 11 15.74 -8.31 18.67
CA VAL A 11 16.56 -7.26 19.29
C VAL A 11 17.84 -7.87 19.81
N THR A 12 18.97 -7.29 19.42
CA THR A 12 20.29 -7.82 19.75
C THR A 12 21.16 -6.76 20.40
N GLU A 13 22.04 -7.20 21.30
CA GLU A 13 23.12 -6.36 21.82
C GLU A 13 24.18 -6.11 20.73
N CYS A 14 24.42 -7.09 19.86
CA CYS A 14 25.38 -7.02 18.77
C CYS A 14 24.76 -7.49 17.44
N GLY A 15 24.54 -6.57 16.49
CA GLY A 15 24.08 -6.88 15.14
C GLY A 15 25.07 -7.66 14.28
N GLU A 16 26.37 -7.57 14.57
CA GLU A 16 27.39 -8.35 13.85
C GLU A 16 27.41 -9.82 14.28
N PHE A 17 27.08 -10.07 15.54
CA PHE A 17 27.07 -11.41 16.12
C PHE A 17 25.91 -11.55 17.12
N HIS A 18 24.72 -11.88 16.63
CA HIS A 18 23.47 -11.97 17.41
C HIS A 18 23.60 -12.85 18.68
N ASN A 19 24.49 -13.84 18.66
CA ASN A 19 24.74 -14.75 19.78
C ASN A 19 25.72 -14.22 20.85
N PHE A 20 26.32 -13.04 20.65
CA PHE A 20 27.24 -12.41 21.59
C PHE A 20 26.54 -11.29 22.35
N GLY A 21 26.01 -11.64 23.53
CA GLY A 21 25.34 -10.71 24.43
C GLY A 21 23.87 -11.06 24.61
N GLU A 22 23.05 -10.04 24.82
CA GLU A 22 21.61 -10.16 24.94
C GLU A 22 20.92 -10.32 23.57
N TYR A 23 20.05 -11.32 23.44
CA TYR A 23 19.30 -11.63 22.21
C TYR A 23 17.84 -11.90 22.56
N HIS A 24 16.93 -11.22 21.87
CA HIS A 24 15.48 -11.39 22.01
C HIS A 24 14.88 -11.65 20.63
N GLU A 25 14.03 -12.66 20.54
CA GLU A 25 13.34 -13.08 19.32
C GLU A 25 11.84 -13.22 19.58
N ASP A 26 11.06 -13.45 18.51
CA ASP A 26 9.60 -13.61 18.56
C ASP A 26 8.85 -12.40 19.14
N ILE A 27 9.40 -11.20 18.99
CA ILE A 27 8.76 -9.98 19.46
C ILE A 27 7.67 -9.58 18.46
N ALA A 28 6.42 -9.54 18.91
CA ALA A 28 5.27 -9.29 18.02
C ALA A 28 5.07 -7.80 17.69
N GLY A 29 5.52 -6.89 18.56
CA GLY A 29 5.21 -5.47 18.48
C GLY A 29 6.43 -4.56 18.42
N VAL A 30 6.34 -3.50 17.62
CA VAL A 30 7.40 -2.49 17.43
C VAL A 30 7.76 -1.80 18.75
N GLU A 31 6.77 -1.43 19.57
CA GLU A 31 7.01 -0.75 20.84
C GLU A 31 7.78 -1.62 21.83
N GLU A 32 7.49 -2.92 21.86
CA GLU A 32 8.19 -3.86 22.73
C GLU A 32 9.66 -3.99 22.27
N ALA A 33 9.89 -4.13 20.97
CA ALA A 33 11.23 -4.18 20.41
C ALA A 33 12.04 -2.90 20.74
N ILE A 34 11.44 -1.72 20.55
CA ILE A 34 12.06 -0.43 20.89
C ILE A 34 12.35 -0.34 22.39
N ALA A 35 11.44 -0.81 23.25
CA ALA A 35 11.63 -0.80 24.69
C ALA A 35 12.79 -1.70 25.14
N ILE A 36 12.96 -2.87 24.51
CA ILE A 36 14.10 -3.76 24.75
C ILE A 36 15.38 -3.10 24.25
N PHE A 37 15.38 -2.59 23.01
CA PHE A 37 16.51 -1.93 22.38
C PHE A 37 17.07 -0.78 23.24
N ASN A 38 16.19 0.08 23.76
CA ASN A 38 16.58 1.21 24.60
C ASN A 38 17.07 0.82 26.01
N ARG A 39 16.83 -0.42 26.46
CA ARG A 39 17.35 -0.93 27.75
C ARG A 39 18.79 -1.41 27.65
N ILE A 40 19.28 -1.69 26.44
CA ILE A 40 20.65 -2.17 26.23
C ILE A 40 21.61 -1.02 26.57
N PRO A 41 22.48 -1.18 27.58
CA PRO A 41 23.32 -0.07 28.03
C PRO A 41 24.36 0.29 26.96
N PRO A 42 24.49 1.58 26.59
CA PRO A 42 25.49 2.03 25.61
C PRO A 42 26.94 1.81 26.09
N GLU A 43 27.13 1.56 27.38
CA GLU A 43 28.41 1.31 28.03
C GLU A 43 28.97 -0.10 27.77
N ARG A 44 28.16 -1.01 27.21
CA ARG A 44 28.62 -2.33 26.74
C ARG A 44 29.40 -2.14 25.43
N MET A 45 30.58 -1.50 25.54
CA MET A 45 31.36 -0.82 24.48
C MET A 45 31.78 -1.63 23.23
N ASN A 46 31.41 -2.90 23.10
CA ASN A 46 31.92 -3.77 22.03
C ASN A 46 30.84 -4.21 21.03
N ALA A 47 29.61 -3.71 21.15
CA ALA A 47 28.50 -4.21 20.37
C ALA A 47 27.61 -3.05 19.86
N ILE A 48 27.19 -3.15 18.60
CA ILE A 48 26.22 -2.23 17.99
C ILE A 48 24.86 -2.89 18.19
N PRO A 49 23.96 -2.36 19.05
CA PRO A 49 22.65 -2.96 19.24
C PRO A 49 21.85 -2.83 17.95
N SER A 50 21.04 -3.85 17.65
CA SER A 50 20.19 -3.85 16.46
C SER A 50 18.75 -4.23 16.77
N ILE A 51 17.83 -3.73 15.93
CA ILE A 51 16.47 -4.26 15.78
C ILE A 51 16.40 -4.86 14.39
N GLY A 52 16.05 -6.14 14.32
CA GLY A 52 15.86 -6.88 13.08
C GLY A 52 14.41 -7.30 12.87
N ILE A 53 14.14 -7.76 11.65
CA ILE A 53 12.90 -8.42 11.26
C ILE A 53 13.18 -9.89 11.02
N ASN A 54 12.24 -10.75 11.42
CA ASN A 54 12.25 -12.17 11.13
C ASN A 54 10.95 -12.58 10.44
N ILE A 55 11.05 -13.35 9.37
CA ILE A 55 9.91 -13.91 8.65
C ILE A 55 9.99 -15.42 8.73
N HIS A 56 9.10 -15.99 9.54
CA HIS A 56 8.94 -17.43 9.71
C HIS A 56 7.82 -17.96 8.84
N THR A 57 8.01 -19.12 8.22
CA THR A 57 6.95 -19.83 7.50
C THR A 57 6.43 -20.98 8.34
N GLU A 58 5.13 -21.02 8.63
CA GLU A 58 4.56 -22.09 9.46
C GLU A 58 4.91 -23.49 8.91
N GLY A 59 5.51 -24.32 9.78
CA GLY A 59 5.90 -25.68 9.47
C GLY A 59 7.28 -25.84 8.84
N THR A 60 8.07 -24.77 8.71
CA THR A 60 9.51 -24.83 8.41
C THR A 60 10.34 -24.78 9.68
N GLN A 61 11.64 -25.03 9.57
CA GLN A 61 12.57 -24.86 10.68
C GLN A 61 13.10 -23.43 10.73
N ASN A 62 13.49 -22.95 11.91
CA ASN A 62 13.95 -21.55 12.09
C ASN A 62 15.16 -21.16 11.22
N TYR A 63 15.98 -22.12 10.76
CA TYR A 63 17.09 -21.83 9.84
C TYR A 63 16.64 -21.52 8.41
N GLU A 64 15.37 -21.80 8.08
CA GLU A 64 14.74 -21.42 6.81
C GLU A 64 14.12 -20.01 6.89
N ASP A 65 14.12 -19.40 8.07
CA ASP A 65 13.55 -18.07 8.27
C ASP A 65 14.44 -17.02 7.62
N THR A 66 13.80 -15.96 7.14
CA THR A 66 14.51 -14.78 6.65
C THR A 66 14.62 -13.78 7.80
N GLN A 67 15.83 -13.63 8.33
CA GLN A 67 16.14 -12.65 9.37
C GLN A 67 17.12 -11.59 8.85
N MET A 68 16.86 -10.33 9.18
CA MET A 68 17.70 -9.21 8.78
C MET A 68 17.63 -8.07 9.79
N ASP A 69 18.79 -7.48 10.12
CA ASP A 69 18.84 -6.25 10.91
C ASP A 69 18.37 -5.06 10.06
N ILE A 70 17.45 -4.27 10.60
CA ILE A 70 16.87 -3.10 9.94
C ILE A 70 17.44 -1.82 10.54
N VAL A 71 17.52 -1.76 11.86
CA VAL A 71 18.10 -0.65 12.61
C VAL A 71 19.34 -1.16 13.31
N SER A 72 20.50 -0.56 13.04
CA SER A 72 21.75 -0.84 13.75
C SER A 72 22.28 0.44 14.39
N GLY A 73 22.29 0.47 15.72
CA GLY A 73 22.67 1.63 16.52
C GLY A 73 21.74 2.82 16.29
N ARG A 74 22.13 3.74 15.41
CA ARG A 74 21.36 4.94 15.08
C ARG A 74 21.06 5.08 13.59
N VAL A 75 21.26 4.01 12.82
CA VAL A 75 21.07 4.01 11.37
C VAL A 75 20.08 2.92 11.01
N ALA A 76 19.06 3.27 10.23
CA ALA A 76 18.26 2.33 9.47
C ALA A 76 18.72 2.35 8.02
N ASP A 77 19.24 1.23 7.53
CA ASP A 77 19.62 1.07 6.13
C ASP A 77 18.50 0.31 5.41
N LEU A 78 17.74 1.01 4.59
CA LEU A 78 16.64 0.44 3.80
C LEU A 78 17.08 0.12 2.37
N GLU A 79 18.24 0.59 1.91
CA GLU A 79 18.73 0.33 0.56
C GLU A 79 19.08 -1.16 0.38
N ILE A 80 19.59 -1.77 1.45
CA ILE A 80 19.92 -3.20 1.47
C ILE A 80 18.69 -4.10 1.24
N LEU A 81 17.48 -3.60 1.46
CA LEU A 81 16.24 -4.34 1.22
C LEU A 81 16.02 -4.65 -0.27
N ASP A 82 16.65 -3.90 -1.18
CA ASP A 82 16.62 -4.17 -2.63
C ASP A 82 17.17 -5.55 -2.99
N TYR A 83 17.98 -6.13 -2.10
CA TYR A 83 18.62 -7.42 -2.28
C TYR A 83 17.92 -8.54 -1.51
N VAL A 84 16.83 -8.25 -0.78
CA VAL A 84 16.13 -9.22 0.07
C VAL A 84 14.62 -9.24 -0.28
N PRO A 85 14.25 -9.86 -1.41
CA PRO A 85 12.86 -9.95 -1.85
C PRO A 85 11.97 -10.69 -0.85
N ASP A 86 12.51 -11.66 -0.10
CA ASP A 86 11.75 -12.39 0.92
C ASP A 86 11.13 -11.47 1.99
N ILE A 87 11.78 -10.32 2.27
CA ILE A 87 11.24 -9.27 3.14
C ILE A 87 10.34 -8.32 2.36
N THR A 88 10.80 -7.86 1.20
CA THR A 88 10.15 -6.76 0.50
C THR A 88 8.94 -7.16 -0.33
N ASP A 89 8.76 -8.44 -0.61
CA ASP A 89 7.54 -9.01 -1.20
C ASP A 89 6.46 -9.29 -0.14
N ASN A 90 6.80 -9.19 1.16
CA ASN A 90 5.87 -9.37 2.26
C ASN A 90 5.31 -8.02 2.73
N PRO A 91 4.02 -7.70 2.45
CA PRO A 91 3.44 -6.42 2.83
C PRO A 91 3.47 -6.17 4.34
N LYS A 92 3.31 -7.23 5.14
CA LYS A 92 3.32 -7.10 6.60
C LYS A 92 4.71 -6.76 7.12
N ALA A 93 5.76 -7.30 6.50
CA ALA A 93 7.13 -6.97 6.86
C ALA A 93 7.46 -5.51 6.57
N VAL A 94 7.10 -5.02 5.38
CA VAL A 94 7.28 -3.61 5.00
C VAL A 94 6.46 -2.67 5.90
N GLU A 95 5.24 -3.04 6.30
CA GLU A 95 4.43 -2.28 7.26
C GLU A 95 5.10 -2.19 8.64
N VAL A 96 5.62 -3.31 9.15
CA VAL A 96 6.34 -3.35 10.44
C VAL A 96 7.61 -2.51 10.40
N ILE A 97 8.36 -2.55 9.29
CA ILE A 97 9.54 -1.70 9.11
C ILE A 97 9.12 -0.22 9.07
N ALA A 98 8.09 0.14 8.31
CA ALA A 98 7.60 1.52 8.24
C ALA A 98 7.17 2.04 9.63
N GLU A 99 6.45 1.23 10.40
CA GLU A 99 6.04 1.54 11.78
C GLU A 99 7.25 1.69 12.71
N LEU A 100 8.28 0.85 12.57
CA LEU A 100 9.54 0.96 13.32
C LEU A 100 10.26 2.28 13.05
N ILE A 101 10.36 2.69 11.80
CA ILE A 101 10.98 3.96 11.41
C ILE A 101 10.19 5.16 11.94
N ASP A 102 8.86 5.14 11.83
CA ASP A 102 7.99 6.23 12.33
C ASP A 102 8.14 6.44 13.84
N LYS A 103 8.31 5.35 14.61
CA LYS A 103 8.49 5.38 16.07
C LYS A 103 9.91 5.67 16.53
N LEU A 104 10.87 5.75 15.60
CA LEU A 104 12.27 6.08 15.88
C LEU A 104 12.71 7.35 15.13
N PRO A 105 12.12 8.52 15.40
CA PRO A 105 12.41 9.74 14.65
C PRO A 105 13.85 10.27 14.81
N ASP A 106 14.60 9.76 15.79
CA ASP A 106 15.96 10.21 16.13
C ASP A 106 17.07 9.42 15.39
N ILE A 107 16.72 8.46 14.53
CA ILE A 107 17.68 7.66 13.75
C ILE A 107 17.88 8.24 12.35
N GLU A 108 19.06 8.01 11.78
CA GLU A 108 19.36 8.28 10.38
C GLU A 108 18.71 7.19 9.52
N VAL A 109 17.89 7.54 8.55
CA VAL A 109 17.26 6.60 7.62
C VAL A 109 17.89 6.77 6.24
N ARG A 110 18.42 5.69 5.67
CA ARG A 110 18.98 5.62 4.32
C ARG A 110 18.05 4.80 3.44
N GLY A 111 17.76 5.26 2.23
CA GLY A 111 16.77 4.65 1.34
C GLY A 111 15.32 4.97 1.70
N SER A 112 14.37 4.30 1.03
CA SER A 112 12.93 4.50 1.20
C SER A 112 12.14 3.23 0.93
N LEU A 113 11.02 3.06 1.65
CA LEU A 113 10.08 1.95 1.44
C LEU A 113 9.03 2.24 0.36
N GLU A 114 8.98 3.46 -0.16
CA GLU A 114 7.85 3.95 -0.98
C GLU A 114 7.53 3.09 -2.18
N LYS A 115 8.55 2.53 -2.84
CA LYS A 115 8.35 1.74 -4.05
C LYS A 115 7.51 0.50 -3.76
N TRP A 116 7.75 -0.17 -2.63
CA TRP A 116 6.98 -1.34 -2.22
C TRP A 116 5.62 -0.93 -1.65
N GLN A 117 5.56 0.13 -0.83
CA GLN A 117 4.30 0.65 -0.29
C GLN A 117 3.31 1.04 -1.40
N ALA A 118 3.77 1.74 -2.44
CA ALA A 118 2.93 2.09 -3.58
C ALA A 118 2.45 0.86 -4.34
N ALA A 119 3.32 -0.14 -4.53
CA ALA A 119 2.97 -1.39 -5.22
C ALA A 119 1.92 -2.20 -4.44
N PHE A 120 2.04 -2.27 -3.11
CA PHE A 120 1.05 -2.94 -2.26
C PHE A 120 -0.29 -2.21 -2.30
N LEU A 121 -0.30 -0.88 -2.14
CA LEU A 121 -1.54 -0.10 -2.24
C LEU A 121 -2.21 -0.29 -3.61
N ALA A 122 -1.43 -0.28 -4.69
CA ALA A 122 -1.93 -0.52 -6.03
C ALA A 122 -2.57 -1.92 -6.17
N ALA A 123 -1.88 -2.95 -5.69
CA ALA A 123 -2.37 -4.33 -5.73
C ALA A 123 -3.64 -4.51 -4.88
N GLU A 124 -3.70 -3.91 -3.68
CA GLU A 124 -4.89 -3.98 -2.82
C GLU A 124 -6.10 -3.26 -3.45
N ILE A 125 -5.90 -2.10 -4.07
CA ILE A 125 -6.98 -1.37 -4.75
C ILE A 125 -7.46 -2.12 -6.00
N ASP A 126 -6.52 -2.68 -6.76
CA ASP A 126 -6.82 -3.51 -7.93
C ASP A 126 -7.64 -4.76 -7.54
N GLN A 127 -7.19 -5.48 -6.51
CA GLN A 127 -7.88 -6.65 -5.97
C GLN A 127 -9.29 -6.28 -5.49
N LEU A 128 -9.45 -5.16 -4.77
CA LEU A 128 -10.76 -4.67 -4.36
C LEU A 128 -11.66 -4.35 -5.56
N SER A 129 -11.11 -3.80 -6.65
CA SER A 129 -11.87 -3.60 -7.89
C SER A 129 -12.27 -4.90 -8.55
N TYR A 130 -11.44 -5.94 -8.50
CA TYR A 130 -11.75 -7.27 -9.05
C TYR A 130 -12.84 -7.96 -8.24
N ASP A 131 -12.75 -7.91 -6.91
CA ASP A 131 -13.70 -8.57 -6.00
C ASP A 131 -15.08 -7.91 -6.04
N TYR A 132 -15.13 -6.58 -6.19
CA TYR A 132 -16.39 -5.85 -6.24
C TYR A 132 -17.23 -6.12 -7.50
N ASP A 133 -16.61 -6.14 -8.68
CA ASP A 133 -17.31 -6.48 -9.93
C ASP A 133 -16.37 -7.21 -10.89
N THR A 134 -16.25 -8.52 -10.68
CA THR A 134 -15.38 -9.39 -11.48
C THR A 134 -15.74 -9.41 -12.96
N ILE A 135 -17.03 -9.31 -13.30
CA ILE A 135 -17.49 -9.35 -14.70
C ILE A 135 -17.04 -8.08 -15.40
N GLN A 136 -17.36 -6.91 -14.84
CA GLN A 136 -16.92 -5.64 -15.41
C GLN A 136 -15.39 -5.54 -15.42
N TYR A 137 -14.72 -6.02 -14.37
CA TYR A 137 -13.27 -6.04 -14.30
C TYR A 137 -12.67 -6.81 -15.47
N ASN A 138 -13.11 -8.05 -15.71
CA ASN A 138 -12.58 -8.88 -16.80
C ASN A 138 -12.88 -8.34 -18.20
N HIS A 139 -13.88 -7.46 -18.33
CA HIS A 139 -14.17 -6.76 -19.58
C HIS A 139 -13.30 -5.53 -19.82
N THR A 140 -12.67 -4.98 -18.77
CA THR A 140 -11.98 -3.68 -18.81
C THR A 140 -10.48 -3.80 -18.57
N VAL A 141 -10.05 -4.84 -17.86
CA VAL A 141 -8.63 -5.10 -17.57
C VAL A 141 -8.22 -6.38 -18.30
N GLU A 142 -7.42 -6.21 -19.34
CA GLU A 142 -6.86 -7.33 -20.11
C GLU A 142 -5.60 -7.91 -19.45
N ASP A 143 -4.74 -7.02 -18.93
CA ASP A 143 -3.48 -7.37 -18.27
C ASP A 143 -3.49 -6.78 -16.86
N ARG A 144 -3.62 -7.67 -15.87
CA ARG A 144 -3.65 -7.31 -14.46
C ARG A 144 -2.29 -6.79 -13.95
N GLU A 145 -1.20 -7.35 -14.45
CA GLU A 145 0.14 -6.94 -14.01
C GLU A 145 0.44 -5.51 -14.50
N ALA A 146 0.14 -5.24 -15.78
CA ALA A 146 0.24 -3.89 -16.34
C ALA A 146 -0.70 -2.90 -15.63
N GLN A 147 -1.91 -3.34 -15.27
CA GLN A 147 -2.87 -2.53 -14.53
C GLN A 147 -2.34 -2.12 -13.15
N ILE A 148 -1.79 -3.06 -12.39
CA ILE A 148 -1.18 -2.79 -11.08
C ILE A 148 0.04 -1.87 -11.22
N ALA A 149 0.89 -2.09 -12.22
CA ALA A 149 2.05 -1.23 -12.49
C ALA A 149 1.61 0.21 -12.79
N ASN A 150 0.58 0.40 -13.61
CA ASN A 150 0.03 1.72 -13.91
C ASN A 150 -0.54 2.42 -12.66
N ILE A 151 -1.29 1.69 -11.82
CA ILE A 151 -1.80 2.26 -10.55
C ILE A 151 -0.64 2.62 -9.62
N THR A 152 0.40 1.79 -9.56
CA THR A 152 1.61 2.04 -8.75
C THR A 152 2.29 3.34 -9.18
N GLU A 153 2.48 3.55 -10.49
CA GLU A 153 3.03 4.80 -11.02
C GLU A 153 2.13 6.00 -10.73
N ASP A 154 0.80 5.85 -10.86
CA ASP A 154 -0.13 6.93 -10.56
C ASP A 154 -0.11 7.31 -9.06
N ILE A 155 0.04 6.33 -8.15
CA ILE A 155 0.22 6.60 -6.71
C ILE A 155 1.53 7.36 -6.46
N ARG A 156 2.65 6.88 -7.01
CA ARG A 156 3.97 7.53 -6.85
C ARG A 156 3.98 8.96 -7.40
N ASN A 157 3.29 9.20 -8.50
CA ASN A 157 3.18 10.52 -9.11
C ASN A 157 2.14 11.44 -8.45
N GLY A 158 1.37 10.95 -7.46
CA GLY A 158 0.29 11.70 -6.83
C GLY A 158 -0.95 11.89 -7.72
N ASN A 159 -1.09 11.11 -8.79
CA ASN A 159 -2.24 11.11 -9.71
C ASN A 159 -3.42 10.32 -9.14
N THR A 160 -3.67 10.40 -7.84
CA THR A 160 -4.59 9.52 -7.11
C THR A 160 -6.06 9.93 -7.17
N GLY A 161 -6.41 11.04 -7.83
CA GLY A 161 -7.77 11.58 -7.85
C GLY A 161 -8.84 10.58 -8.30
N TYR A 162 -8.54 9.76 -9.32
CA TYR A 162 -9.49 8.75 -9.80
C TYR A 162 -9.62 7.56 -8.86
N LEU A 163 -8.55 7.21 -8.12
CA LEU A 163 -8.57 6.17 -7.09
C LEU A 163 -9.43 6.63 -5.91
N ASN A 164 -9.28 7.89 -5.50
CA ASN A 164 -10.13 8.50 -4.48
C ASN A 164 -11.60 8.51 -4.90
N ASP A 165 -11.91 8.91 -6.14
CA ASP A 165 -13.27 8.90 -6.67
C ASP A 165 -13.84 7.48 -6.68
N PHE A 166 -13.06 6.49 -7.12
CA PHE A 166 -13.45 5.08 -7.13
C PHE A 166 -13.76 4.55 -5.73
N LEU A 167 -12.85 4.73 -4.76
CA LEU A 167 -13.02 4.26 -3.38
C LEU A 167 -14.22 4.93 -2.70
N ASN A 168 -14.43 6.23 -2.90
CA ASN A 168 -15.60 6.93 -2.34
C ASN A 168 -16.93 6.46 -2.95
N ALA A 169 -16.95 6.22 -4.27
CA ALA A 169 -18.12 5.67 -4.94
C ALA A 169 -18.41 4.25 -4.42
N LEU A 170 -17.38 3.42 -4.28
CA LEU A 170 -17.47 2.07 -3.75
C LEU A 170 -18.04 2.05 -2.32
N ILE A 171 -17.51 2.88 -1.42
CA ILE A 171 -18.03 3.02 -0.05
C ILE A 171 -19.54 3.34 -0.09
N SER A 172 -19.94 4.28 -0.93
CA SER A 172 -21.34 4.72 -1.02
C SER A 172 -22.27 3.61 -1.53
N ASP A 173 -21.85 2.89 -2.59
CA ASP A 173 -22.61 1.79 -3.18
C ASP A 173 -22.67 0.57 -2.25
N SER A 174 -21.55 0.19 -1.65
CA SER A 174 -21.47 -0.99 -0.77
C SER A 174 -22.22 -0.79 0.55
N ILE A 175 -22.30 0.44 1.09
CA ILE A 175 -23.16 0.74 2.25
C ILE A 175 -24.65 0.54 1.90
N ARG A 176 -25.07 0.99 0.70
CA ARG A 176 -26.45 0.80 0.23
C ARG A 176 -26.77 -0.69 0.09
N GLU A 177 -25.84 -1.49 -0.45
CA GLU A 177 -25.99 -2.95 -0.58
C GLU A 177 -25.98 -3.66 0.77
N GLY A 178 -25.09 -3.25 1.69
CA GLY A 178 -25.07 -3.80 3.04
C GLY A 178 -26.38 -3.58 3.80
N MET A 179 -27.03 -2.41 3.63
CA MET A 179 -28.38 -2.20 4.16
C MET A 179 -29.40 -3.19 3.58
N THR A 180 -29.30 -3.53 2.28
CA THR A 180 -30.21 -4.54 1.69
C THR A 180 -29.98 -5.95 2.22
N ASP A 181 -28.74 -6.33 2.55
CA ASP A 181 -28.46 -7.61 3.19
C ASP A 181 -29.02 -7.69 4.61
N ILE A 182 -28.89 -6.61 5.38
CA ILE A 182 -29.39 -6.54 6.76
C ILE A 182 -30.91 -6.62 6.80
N PHE A 183 -31.60 -5.80 5.98
CA PHE A 183 -33.06 -5.76 5.97
C PHE A 183 -33.69 -6.91 5.17
N GLY A 184 -32.98 -7.49 4.21
CA GLY A 184 -33.50 -8.53 3.30
C GLY A 184 -33.13 -9.96 3.71
N LYS A 185 -31.90 -10.20 4.17
CA LYS A 185 -31.39 -11.53 4.54
C LYS A 185 -31.25 -11.73 6.05
N GLY A 186 -31.35 -10.67 6.85
CA GLY A 186 -31.22 -10.73 8.31
C GLY A 186 -29.78 -10.96 8.78
N THR A 187 -28.78 -10.60 7.96
CA THR A 187 -27.35 -10.70 8.29
C THR A 187 -26.97 -9.67 9.35
N GLU A 188 -26.06 -10.02 10.26
CA GLU A 188 -25.49 -9.05 11.20
C GLU A 188 -24.73 -7.94 10.46
N LEU A 189 -24.71 -6.75 11.05
CA LEU A 189 -24.08 -5.56 10.45
C LEU A 189 -22.61 -5.79 10.06
N ASP A 190 -21.86 -6.52 10.88
CA ASP A 190 -20.42 -6.74 10.70
C ASP A 190 -20.08 -7.85 9.69
N ASP A 191 -21.02 -8.76 9.43
CA ASP A 191 -20.85 -9.90 8.53
C ASP A 191 -21.38 -9.61 7.11
N SER A 192 -21.98 -8.44 6.90
CA SER A 192 -22.43 -8.03 5.56
C SER A 192 -21.23 -7.77 4.65
N GLU A 193 -21.20 -8.45 3.52
CA GLU A 193 -20.20 -8.30 2.46
C GLU A 193 -20.07 -6.84 2.00
N GLY A 194 -21.19 -6.12 1.86
CA GLY A 194 -21.18 -4.69 1.54
C GLY A 194 -20.53 -3.82 2.63
N VAL A 195 -20.73 -4.14 3.91
CA VAL A 195 -20.09 -3.41 5.02
C VAL A 195 -18.60 -3.70 5.07
N GLN A 196 -18.18 -4.94 4.84
CA GLN A 196 -16.76 -5.33 4.78
C GLN A 196 -16.04 -4.66 3.59
N THR A 197 -16.68 -4.64 2.42
CA THR A 197 -16.17 -3.94 1.23
C THR A 197 -16.02 -2.44 1.50
N ALA A 198 -17.03 -1.80 2.10
CA ALA A 198 -16.95 -0.38 2.45
C ALA A 198 -15.84 -0.08 3.47
N ARG A 199 -15.63 -0.97 4.47
CA ARG A 199 -14.53 -0.87 5.43
C ARG A 199 -13.18 -0.95 4.74
N LYS A 200 -12.97 -1.94 3.87
CA LYS A 200 -11.71 -2.10 3.13
C LYS A 200 -11.44 -0.91 2.21
N ALA A 201 -12.47 -0.43 1.50
CA ALA A 201 -12.36 0.76 0.67
C ALA A 201 -11.97 2.01 1.48
N LYS A 202 -12.52 2.16 2.70
CA LYS A 202 -12.18 3.25 3.61
C LYS A 202 -10.75 3.15 4.13
N GLU A 203 -10.31 1.96 4.53
CA GLU A 203 -8.92 1.70 4.94
C GLU A 203 -7.93 2.08 3.83
N LEU A 204 -8.19 1.64 2.58
CA LEU A 204 -7.32 1.96 1.44
C LEU A 204 -7.34 3.46 1.12
N LEU A 205 -8.48 4.13 1.28
CA LEU A 205 -8.58 5.58 1.10
C LEU A 205 -7.72 6.33 2.13
N ASP A 206 -7.75 5.89 3.39
CA ASP A 206 -6.96 6.48 4.47
C ASP A 206 -5.46 6.24 4.24
N LYS A 207 -5.06 5.01 3.88
CA LYS A 207 -3.67 4.69 3.49
C LYS A 207 -3.19 5.52 2.29
N LEU A 208 -4.05 5.76 1.30
CA LEU A 208 -3.71 6.60 0.13
C LEU A 208 -3.48 8.06 0.51
N ALA A 209 -4.21 8.56 1.52
CA ALA A 209 -4.08 9.93 2.02
C ALA A 209 -2.86 10.08 2.95
N GLU A 210 -2.53 9.04 3.70
CA GLU A 210 -1.34 8.96 4.55
C GLU A 210 -0.07 8.67 3.76
N TYR A 211 -0.18 8.10 2.56
CA TYR A 211 0.94 7.90 1.66
C TYR A 211 1.62 9.24 1.37
N LYS A 212 2.77 9.42 1.98
CA LYS A 212 3.68 10.52 1.71
C LYS A 212 4.73 9.97 0.75
N PRO A 213 4.75 10.39 -0.53
CA PRO A 213 5.97 10.21 -1.30
C PRO A 213 7.05 11.01 -0.56
N LEU A 214 8.04 10.36 0.05
CA LEU A 214 9.22 11.00 0.62
C LEU A 214 10.05 11.49 -0.56
N ALA A 215 9.59 12.63 -1.06
CA ALA A 215 10.29 13.61 -1.86
C ALA A 215 10.72 13.19 -3.27
N LYS A 216 10.40 14.10 -4.21
CA LYS A 216 11.38 14.48 -5.22
C LYS A 216 12.67 14.93 -4.52
N ILE A 217 13.58 14.01 -4.23
CA ILE A 217 15.01 14.26 -4.00
C ILE A 217 15.79 13.24 -4.86
N GLU A 218 15.60 13.31 -6.17
CA GLU A 218 16.63 12.94 -7.14
C GLU A 218 16.96 14.23 -7.89
N GLU A 219 17.79 15.08 -7.30
CA GLU A 219 18.57 16.12 -8.02
C GLU A 219 19.51 16.87 -7.06
N LEU A 220 20.28 16.20 -6.19
CA LEU A 220 21.40 16.90 -5.49
C LEU A 220 22.52 16.05 -4.87
N GLU A 221 22.74 14.79 -5.26
CA GLU A 221 23.94 14.03 -4.83
C GLU A 221 24.84 13.48 -5.96
N GLU A 222 24.54 13.72 -7.24
CA GLU A 222 25.49 13.43 -8.33
C GLU A 222 26.48 14.58 -8.65
N CYS A 223 26.51 15.65 -7.85
CA CYS A 223 27.45 16.76 -8.07
C CYS A 223 28.85 16.56 -7.44
N ASN A 224 29.22 15.36 -6.97
CA ASN A 224 30.55 15.15 -6.37
C ASN A 224 31.36 13.95 -6.90
N TYR A 225 31.11 13.50 -8.13
CA TYR A 225 32.07 12.64 -8.87
C TYR A 225 32.44 13.12 -10.28
N ASN A 226 31.88 14.25 -10.75
CA ASN A 226 32.09 14.74 -12.12
C ASN A 226 33.22 15.77 -12.30
N MET A 227 34.29 15.72 -11.49
CA MET A 227 35.51 16.54 -11.71
C MET A 227 36.61 15.82 -12.52
N ILE A 228 36.31 14.68 -13.14
CA ILE A 228 37.19 13.97 -14.09
C ILE A 228 36.21 13.26 -15.04
N ASP A 229 35.90 13.68 -16.27
CA ASP A 229 36.78 13.79 -17.42
C ASP A 229 36.00 14.54 -18.53
N ASN A 230 36.37 15.78 -18.85
CA ASN A 230 35.71 16.62 -19.87
C ASN A 230 36.23 16.30 -21.28
N VAL A 231 36.24 15.03 -21.67
CA VAL A 231 36.77 14.59 -22.96
C VAL A 231 35.87 13.52 -23.56
N LEU A 232 35.05 13.96 -24.54
CA LEU A 232 34.34 13.17 -25.55
C LEU A 232 33.06 12.46 -25.09
N ASN A 233 31.88 13.04 -25.37
CA ASN A 233 31.01 12.52 -26.45
C ASN A 233 29.85 13.46 -26.79
N ASN A 234 29.52 13.53 -28.07
CA ASN A 234 28.41 14.28 -28.68
C ASN A 234 27.37 13.25 -29.10
N GLU A 235 26.15 13.23 -28.54
CA GLU A 235 24.94 12.73 -29.22
C GLU A 235 23.64 13.08 -28.45
N LYS A 236 22.57 13.36 -29.21
CA LYS A 236 21.30 13.96 -28.74
C LYS A 236 20.33 12.91 -28.16
N PRO A 237 19.42 13.27 -27.23
CA PRO A 237 18.37 12.37 -26.77
C PRO A 237 17.23 12.24 -27.80
N LYS A 238 16.75 11.01 -28.01
CA LYS A 238 15.50 10.71 -28.73
C LYS A 238 14.35 10.67 -27.72
N GLU A 239 13.30 11.45 -28.00
CA GLU A 239 11.99 11.33 -27.36
C GLU A 239 11.27 10.08 -27.87
N GLU A 240 10.85 9.19 -26.97
CA GLU A 240 9.88 8.13 -27.26
C GLU A 240 8.55 8.43 -26.56
N LYS A 241 7.50 8.48 -27.38
CA LYS A 241 6.11 8.76 -27.00
C LYS A 241 5.47 7.51 -26.40
N GLN A 242 4.98 7.61 -25.17
CA GLN A 242 4.04 6.63 -24.61
C GLN A 242 2.67 6.75 -25.31
N THR A 243 2.34 5.74 -26.10
CA THR A 243 1.01 5.52 -26.69
C THR A 243 0.38 4.29 -26.04
N GLY A 244 -0.78 4.45 -25.41
CA GLY A 244 -1.56 3.32 -24.88
C GLY A 244 -2.44 3.72 -23.70
N ARG A 245 -3.41 4.61 -23.92
CA ARG A 245 -4.35 5.06 -22.89
C ARG A 245 -5.61 4.20 -22.91
N ILE A 246 -5.75 3.25 -21.97
CA ILE A 246 -7.05 2.75 -21.49
C ILE A 246 -6.83 2.24 -20.04
N SER A 247 -7.28 2.98 -19.03
CA SER A 247 -7.10 2.73 -17.58
C SER A 247 -8.38 3.18 -16.85
N ILE A 248 -8.55 2.85 -15.56
CA ILE A 248 -9.70 3.13 -14.64
C ILE A 248 -10.38 4.49 -14.85
N LYS A 249 -9.67 5.50 -15.38
CA LYS A 249 -10.25 6.73 -15.96
C LYS A 249 -11.49 6.49 -16.84
N GLU A 250 -11.53 5.43 -17.64
CA GLU A 250 -12.69 5.10 -18.47
C GLU A 250 -13.84 4.48 -17.67
N LYS A 251 -13.55 3.65 -16.64
CA LYS A 251 -14.56 3.18 -15.67
C LYS A 251 -15.26 4.35 -14.97
N LEU A 252 -14.52 5.40 -14.63
CA LEU A 252 -15.08 6.62 -14.01
C LEU A 252 -15.96 7.41 -14.99
N ALA A 253 -15.58 7.46 -16.27
CA ALA A 253 -16.34 8.15 -17.31
C ALA A 253 -17.67 7.43 -17.64
N GLU A 254 -17.67 6.10 -17.75
CA GLU A 254 -18.90 5.33 -17.98
C GLU A 254 -19.84 5.37 -16.78
N LYS A 255 -19.33 5.27 -15.53
CA LYS A 255 -20.18 5.43 -14.34
C LYS A 255 -20.79 6.83 -14.26
N LYS A 256 -20.06 7.90 -14.60
CA LYS A 256 -20.64 9.26 -14.70
C LYS A 256 -21.79 9.33 -15.72
N ALA A 257 -21.66 8.66 -16.86
CA ALA A 257 -22.71 8.61 -17.89
C ALA A 257 -23.94 7.80 -17.45
N VAL A 258 -23.75 6.67 -16.75
CA VAL A 258 -24.86 5.85 -16.22
C VAL A 258 -25.64 6.57 -15.12
N VAL A 259 -24.96 7.35 -14.27
CA VAL A 259 -25.61 8.19 -13.24
C VAL A 259 -26.39 9.35 -13.88
N GLU A 260 -25.89 9.95 -14.96
CA GLU A 260 -26.60 11.02 -15.68
C GLU A 260 -27.83 10.51 -16.45
N GLN A 261 -27.80 9.28 -16.97
CA GLN A 261 -28.95 8.65 -17.63
C GLN A 261 -30.03 8.22 -16.61
N ARG A 262 -29.65 7.74 -15.42
CA ARG A 262 -30.61 7.44 -14.33
C ARG A 262 -31.26 8.68 -13.72
N GLY A 263 -30.65 9.86 -13.88
CA GLY A 263 -31.21 11.14 -13.42
C GLY A 263 -32.26 11.77 -14.37
N LYS A 264 -32.45 11.26 -15.59
CA LYS A 264 -33.34 11.84 -16.61
C LYS A 264 -34.62 11.04 -16.89
N GLU A 265 -34.81 9.87 -16.29
CA GLU A 265 -36.06 9.11 -16.39
C GLU A 265 -36.97 9.35 -15.16
N VAL A 266 -37.56 10.54 -15.08
CA VAL A 266 -38.84 10.74 -14.41
C VAL A 266 -39.81 11.28 -15.45
N PRO A 267 -40.82 10.51 -15.90
CA PRO A 267 -41.83 11.07 -16.77
C PRO A 267 -42.75 11.98 -15.95
N GLU A 268 -42.69 13.28 -16.22
CA GLU A 268 -43.76 14.23 -15.89
C GLU A 268 -45.06 13.76 -16.54
N LYS A 269 -45.93 13.09 -15.77
CA LYS A 269 -47.36 13.05 -16.09
C LYS A 269 -48.05 14.22 -15.40
N GLY A 270 -48.12 15.32 -16.15
CA GLY A 270 -49.02 16.43 -15.87
C GLY A 270 -50.46 15.93 -15.72
N THR A 271 -51.11 16.39 -14.66
CA THR A 271 -52.48 16.09 -14.31
C THR A 271 -53.44 16.89 -15.19
N GLU A 272 -54.11 16.24 -16.14
CA GLU A 272 -55.29 16.80 -16.80
C GLU A 272 -56.48 16.81 -15.83
N LYS A 273 -56.80 17.99 -15.29
CA LYS A 273 -58.09 18.27 -14.67
C LYS A 273 -59.18 18.29 -15.75
N LYS A 274 -60.01 17.26 -15.82
CA LYS A 274 -61.35 17.38 -16.41
C LYS A 274 -62.31 17.94 -15.36
N SER A 275 -62.76 19.18 -15.57
CA SER A 275 -63.95 19.73 -14.95
C SER A 275 -65.18 19.25 -15.72
N GLU A 276 -66.12 18.61 -15.05
CA GLU A 276 -67.52 18.57 -15.49
C GLU A 276 -68.40 18.87 -14.27
N ARG A 277 -69.13 19.98 -14.36
CA ARG A 277 -70.27 20.33 -13.51
C ARG A 277 -71.53 20.28 -14.38
N GLU A 278 -72.55 19.64 -13.82
CA GLU A 278 -73.99 19.90 -13.92
C GLU A 278 -74.69 19.79 -15.29
N MET A 279 -75.57 18.79 -15.44
CA MET A 279 -77.03 18.91 -15.20
C MET A 279 -77.71 17.54 -15.17
#